data_AF-A0ABC8SJI4-F1
#
_entry.id   AF-A0ABC8SJI4-F1
#
_cell.length_a   1.000
_cell.length_b   1.000
_cell.length_c   1.000
_cell.angle_alpha   90.00
_cell.angle_beta   90.00
_cell.angle_gamma   90.00
#
_symmetry.space_group_name_H-M   'P 1'
#
loop_
_entity.id
_entity.type
_entity.pdbx_description
1 polymer ?
#
loop_
_entity_poly.entity_id
_entity_poly.type
_entity_poly.pdbx_seq_one_letter_code
_entity_poly.pdbx_strand_id
1 'polypeptide(L)'
;NNVAACAKHFVGDGGTTKGVNENNTLIDMHGLLSIHMPAYFDSISKGVSTIMVSYSSWNGEKMHANSNLITGFLKGILKFK
;
A
#
# COMPACT_ATOMS: atom_id res chain seq x y z
N ASN A 1 -23.18 17.33 0.46
CA ASN A 1 -22.80 16.28 -0.51
C ASN A 1 -21.37 15.86 -0.25
N ASN A 2 -21.16 14.61 0.15
CA ASN A 2 -19.81 14.03 0.33
C ASN A 2 -19.57 12.97 -0.74
N VAL A 3 -18.33 12.84 -1.21
CA VAL A 3 -17.91 11.85 -2.20
C VAL A 3 -16.95 10.86 -1.52
N ALA A 4 -17.09 9.56 -1.83
CA ALA A 4 -16.23 8.53 -1.28
C ALA A 4 -14.78 8.70 -1.78
N ALA A 5 -13.82 8.69 -0.87
CA ALA A 5 -12.40 8.86 -1.19
C ALA A 5 -11.69 7.51 -1.39
N CYS A 6 -10.60 7.53 -2.16
CA CYS A 6 -9.74 6.38 -2.44
C CYS A 6 -8.27 6.74 -2.23
N ALA A 7 -7.62 6.13 -1.24
CA ALA A 7 -6.17 6.26 -1.04
C ALA A 7 -5.43 5.26 -1.96
N LYS A 8 -4.36 5.71 -2.62
CA LYS A 8 -3.67 4.92 -3.65
C LYS A 8 -2.20 5.32 -3.83
N HIS A 9 -1.33 4.45 -4.33
CA HIS A 9 -1.51 3.00 -4.55
C HIS A 9 -0.83 2.17 -3.45
N PHE A 10 -1.55 1.22 -2.86
CA PHE A 10 -1.10 0.44 -1.71
C PHE A 10 -0.28 -0.78 -2.16
N VAL A 11 1.01 -0.89 -1.87
CA VAL A 11 1.92 0.09 -1.29
C VAL A 11 3.29 -0.06 -1.97
N GLY A 12 4.11 0.99 -1.94
CA GLY A 12 5.49 0.93 -2.44
C GLY A 12 5.65 1.26 -3.93
N ASP A 13 4.60 1.70 -4.61
CA ASP A 13 4.62 2.03 -6.04
C ASP A 13 5.67 3.09 -6.42
N GLY A 14 5.92 4.05 -5.53
CA GLY A 14 6.94 5.09 -5.72
C GLY A 14 8.38 4.65 -5.42
N GLY A 15 8.59 3.41 -4.98
CA GLY A 15 9.90 2.87 -4.58
C GLY A 15 10.50 1.86 -5.56
N THR A 16 9.95 1.75 -6.78
CA THR A 16 10.38 0.73 -7.72
C THR A 16 11.85 0.89 -8.12
N THR A 17 12.50 -0.23 -8.38
CA THR A 17 13.91 -0.27 -8.76
C THR A 17 14.12 0.57 -10.03
N LYS A 18 15.02 1.57 -9.94
CA LYS A 18 15.30 2.56 -10.99
C LYS A 18 14.10 3.43 -11.41
N GLY A 19 13.03 3.50 -10.61
CA GLY A 19 11.84 4.30 -10.89
C GLY A 19 11.02 3.80 -12.08
N VAL A 20 11.15 2.52 -12.44
CA VAL A 20 10.38 1.93 -13.55
C VAL A 20 8.94 1.69 -13.08
N ASN A 21 7.97 2.22 -13.81
CA ASN A 21 6.55 2.06 -13.50
C ASN A 21 6.16 0.57 -13.38
N GLU A 22 5.34 0.22 -12.38
CA GLU A 22 4.78 -1.13 -12.14
C GLU A 22 5.82 -2.24 -11.87
N ASN A 23 7.09 -1.86 -11.69
CA ASN A 23 8.19 -2.79 -11.48
C ASN A 23 8.28 -3.24 -10.01
N ASN A 24 9.45 -3.71 -9.58
CA ASN A 24 9.67 -4.29 -8.27
C ASN A 24 10.30 -3.29 -7.30
N THR A 25 9.67 -3.09 -6.16
CA THR A 25 10.18 -2.34 -5.01
C THR A 25 10.95 -3.32 -4.11
N LEU A 26 12.28 -3.15 -4.08
CA LEU A 26 13.20 -3.98 -3.30
C LEU A 26 13.54 -3.28 -1.98
N ILE A 27 12.83 -3.66 -0.92
CA ILE A 27 12.98 -3.05 0.40
C ILE A 27 12.54 -4.04 1.48
N ASP A 28 13.15 -3.96 2.65
CA ASP A 28 12.71 -4.74 3.80
C ASP A 28 11.38 -4.20 4.36
N MET A 29 10.76 -4.96 5.27
CA MET A 29 9.48 -4.57 5.87
C MET A 29 9.60 -3.24 6.62
N HIS A 30 10.71 -3.01 7.33
CA HIS A 30 10.93 -1.77 8.06
C HIS A 30 10.93 -0.57 7.12
N GLY A 31 11.72 -0.63 6.04
CA GLY A 31 11.78 0.44 5.05
C GLY A 31 10.45 0.63 4.32
N LEU A 32 9.74 -0.45 3.99
CA LEU A 32 8.40 -0.36 3.40
C LEU A 32 7.45 0.43 4.30
N LEU A 33 7.44 0.11 5.60
CA LEU A 33 6.58 0.77 6.57
C LEU A 33 7.02 2.22 6.86
N SER A 34 8.31 2.50 6.99
CA SER A 34 8.79 3.83 7.31
C SER A 34 8.65 4.82 6.16
N ILE A 35 8.85 4.37 4.91
CA ILE A 35 8.87 5.25 3.73
C ILE A 35 7.50 5.31 3.05
N HIS A 36 6.83 4.17 2.85
CA HIS A 36 5.68 4.09 1.97
C HIS A 36 4.32 3.95 2.68
N MET A 37 4.31 3.66 3.98
CA MET A 37 3.08 3.48 4.76
C MET A 37 2.52 4.74 5.47
N PRO A 38 3.29 5.80 5.83
CA PRO A 38 2.78 6.87 6.70
C PRO A 38 1.48 7.52 6.23
N ALA A 39 1.34 7.77 4.91
CA ALA A 39 0.14 8.37 4.34
C ALA A 39 -1.10 7.48 4.45
N TYR A 40 -0.94 6.16 4.51
CA TYR A 40 -2.05 5.23 4.71
C TYR A 40 -2.57 5.28 6.14
N PHE A 41 -1.68 5.38 7.14
CA PHE A 41 -2.13 5.56 8.53
C PHE A 41 -2.97 6.83 8.69
N ASP A 42 -2.51 7.95 8.11
CA ASP A 42 -3.25 9.20 8.14
C ASP A 42 -4.59 9.09 7.39
N SER A 43 -4.59 8.53 6.18
CA SER A 43 -5.80 8.37 5.37
C SER A 43 -6.84 7.47 6.04
N ILE A 44 -6.40 6.36 6.65
CA ILE A 44 -7.27 5.44 7.39
C ILE A 44 -7.83 6.14 8.63
N SER A 45 -6.99 6.85 9.39
CA SER A 45 -7.43 7.59 10.58
C SER A 45 -8.47 8.68 10.26
N LYS A 46 -8.39 9.26 9.06
CA LYS A 46 -9.34 10.24 8.52
C LYS A 46 -10.58 9.61 7.88
N GLY A 47 -10.69 8.28 7.87
CA GLY A 47 -11.88 7.57 7.39
C GLY A 47 -11.98 7.47 5.87
N VAL A 48 -10.86 7.31 5.16
CA VAL A 48 -10.89 7.00 3.72
C VAL A 48 -11.77 5.77 3.45
N SER A 49 -12.59 5.83 2.41
CA SER A 49 -13.61 4.80 2.16
C SER A 49 -13.06 3.59 1.41
N THR A 50 -12.02 3.78 0.60
CA THR A 50 -11.44 2.72 -0.24
C THR A 50 -9.93 2.86 -0.34
N ILE A 51 -9.25 1.75 -0.63
CA ILE A 51 -7.81 1.71 -0.92
C ILE A 51 -7.60 0.95 -2.23
N MET A 52 -6.81 1.53 -3.14
CA MET A 52 -6.45 0.91 -4.41
C MET A 52 -5.06 0.29 -4.31
N VAL A 53 -4.95 -0.99 -4.65
CA VAL A 53 -3.69 -1.75 -4.60
C VAL A 53 -2.76 -1.33 -5.76
N SER A 54 -1.45 -1.31 -5.49
CA SER A 54 -0.41 -1.02 -6.48
C SER A 54 -0.25 -2.14 -7.51
N TYR A 55 0.09 -1.76 -8.74
CA TYR A 55 0.49 -2.70 -9.79
C TYR A 55 1.92 -3.22 -9.61
N SER A 56 2.74 -2.51 -8.84
CA SER A 56 4.12 -2.87 -8.55
C SER A 56 4.22 -4.16 -7.74
N SER A 57 5.40 -4.77 -7.79
CA SER A 57 5.76 -5.89 -6.92
C SER A 57 6.49 -5.39 -5.68
N TRP A 58 6.36 -6.10 -4.56
CA TRP A 58 7.25 -5.97 -3.41
C TRP A 58 8.08 -7.23 -3.27
N ASN A 59 9.40 -7.11 -3.33
CA ASN A 59 10.34 -8.24 -3.25
C ASN A 59 9.97 -9.44 -4.16
N GLY A 60 9.47 -9.15 -5.36
CA GLY A 60 9.12 -10.14 -6.37
C GLY A 60 7.65 -10.57 -6.38
N GLU A 61 6.87 -10.30 -5.33
CA GLU A 61 5.45 -10.63 -5.27
C GLU A 61 4.60 -9.44 -5.75
N LYS A 62 3.70 -9.67 -6.71
CA LYS A 62 2.75 -8.63 -7.15
C LYS A 62 1.83 -8.23 -6.01
N MET A 63 1.67 -6.93 -5.78
CA MET A 63 0.89 -6.42 -4.65
C MET A 63 -0.57 -6.89 -4.68
N HIS A 64 -1.16 -7.07 -5.86
CA HIS A 64 -2.51 -7.64 -6.02
C HIS A 64 -2.65 -9.10 -5.57
N ALA A 65 -1.55 -9.86 -5.53
CA ALA A 65 -1.50 -11.23 -5.01
C ALA A 65 -1.04 -11.30 -3.54
N ASN A 66 -0.55 -10.19 -2.98
CA ASN A 66 0.07 -10.16 -1.66
C ASN A 66 -0.98 -10.16 -0.52
N SER A 67 -1.45 -11.35 -0.18
CA SER A 67 -2.46 -11.56 0.88
C SER A 67 -1.96 -11.14 2.27
N ASN A 68 -0.65 -11.24 2.51
CA ASN A 68 -0.03 -10.84 3.78
C ASN A 68 -0.18 -9.34 4.02
N LEU A 69 0.06 -8.50 3.01
CA LEU A 69 -0.10 -7.05 3.13
C LEU A 69 -1.57 -6.61 3.01
N ILE A 70 -2.35 -7.19 2.10
CA ILE A 70 -3.75 -6.79 1.89
C ILE A 70 -4.65 -7.26 3.03
N THR A 71 -4.61 -8.54 3.37
CA THR A 71 -5.51 -9.12 4.36
C THR A 71 -4.86 -9.11 5.74
N GLY A 72 -3.61 -9.56 5.84
CA GLY A 72 -2.91 -9.64 7.12
C GLY A 72 -2.65 -8.26 7.74
N PHE A 73 -1.98 -7.37 7.01
CA PHE A 73 -1.58 -6.07 7.54
C PHE A 73 -2.72 -5.05 7.45
N LEU A 74 -3.21 -4.75 6.26
CA LEU A 74 -4.18 -3.66 6.06
C LEU A 74 -5.51 -3.93 6.77
N LYS A 75 -6.12 -5.11 6.55
CA LYS A 75 -7.39 -5.46 7.24
C LYS A 75 -7.16 -5.97 8.66
N GLY A 76 -6.17 -6.84 8.85
CA GLY A 76 -5.92 -7.51 10.14
C GLY A 76 -5.31 -6.59 11.18
N ILE A 77 -4.23 -5.88 10.86
CA ILE A 77 -3.49 -5.02 11.81
C ILE A 77 -4.07 -3.61 11.83
N LEU A 78 -4.24 -2.96 10.67
CA LEU A 78 -4.75 -1.58 10.60
C LEU A 78 -6.26 -1.47 10.75
N LYS A 79 -6.97 -2.61 10.79
CA LYS A 79 -8.42 -2.67 10.96
C LYS A 79 -9.18 -1.84 9.90
N PHE A 80 -8.62 -1.70 8.70
CA PHE A 80 -9.32 -1.09 7.57
C PHE A 80 -10.56 -1.93 7.24
N LYS A 81 -11.74 -1.29 7.23
CA LYS A 81 -13.05 -1.94 7.12
C LYS A 81 -13.57 -1.92 5.69
#